data_AF-A0A936SZS1-F1
#
_entry.id   AF-A0A936SZS1-F1
#
_cell.length_a   1.000
_cell.length_b   1.000
_cell.length_c   1.000
_cell.angle_alpha   90.00
_cell.angle_beta   90.00
_cell.angle_gamma   90.00
#
_symmetry.space_group_name_H-M   'P 1'
#
loop_
_entity.id
_entity.type
_entity.pdbx_description
1 polymer ?
#
loop_
_entity_poly.entity_id
_entity_poly.type
_entity_poly.pdbx_seq_one_letter_code
_entity_poly.pdbx_strand_id
1 'polypeptide(L)'
;MISAALHLTLAALAYCLLAGDIAPLDVAFALLLGLAPDLDTPKSLVGSLACSISVPLERRVGHRTATHSLLALMLVAGAAYLLAPHYWLALAGAYASHILLDLLIGVQGVRLFWPMQQFLTLTAWRDDGPMPRVLLSLAAPALLLVASWGQLAPLVAPAVTAAAAVANPIATPHPSPTLRPSVQLRFALPAGVGLSAVRVRQGDTIREGQVLASWGGATPTPWPSPTPPAPPIGPVNPLVAPAPLAAAGEVAEAQAARDALRTTQPAERAALIAEQRREAEALARHLAGAQRALGAIQARHEREQQEHAHAVERAGRELDDAHAAQMLADPADIAAAQRAAERTHAAEAKLIEALDAQDRMRTDQGIERAAAEAELAAAQADLAALPGRQQAALDRLDADHAAARLLAEGRLRLARAHAGEAAQAHELEERRAAATAQALAVAHQGQVTATVIAHAAASTATAQAQPTPMPTNVISHAAGTIAAIGAEERDGRLTITIDLIPAH
;
A
#
# COMPACT_ATOMS: atom_id res chain seq x y z
N MET A 1 -5.85 9.06 -6.44
CA MET A 1 -5.40 7.67 -6.16
C MET A 1 -4.30 7.62 -5.11
N ILE A 2 -3.20 8.37 -5.23
CA ILE A 2 -2.08 8.34 -4.25
C ILE A 2 -2.54 8.75 -2.84
N SER A 3 -3.37 9.79 -2.70
CA SER A 3 -3.86 10.25 -1.39
C SER A 3 -4.67 9.16 -0.67
N ALA A 4 -5.63 8.54 -1.35
CA ALA A 4 -6.44 7.46 -0.77
C ALA A 4 -5.60 6.23 -0.38
N ALA A 5 -4.63 5.86 -1.22
CA ALA A 5 -3.70 4.75 -0.91
C ALA A 5 -2.86 5.07 0.33
N LEU A 6 -2.42 6.31 0.49
CA LEU A 6 -1.65 6.79 1.63
C LEU A 6 -2.48 6.80 2.92
N HIS A 7 -3.72 7.29 2.90
CA HIS A 7 -4.60 7.23 4.06
C HIS A 7 -4.87 5.79 4.51
N LEU A 8 -5.14 4.88 3.56
CA LEU A 8 -5.32 3.46 3.85
C LEU A 8 -4.06 2.80 4.44
N THR A 9 -2.88 3.11 3.91
CA THR A 9 -1.62 2.57 4.44
C THR A 9 -1.32 3.09 5.84
N LEU A 10 -1.53 4.39 6.11
CA LEU A 10 -1.34 4.95 7.45
C LEU A 10 -2.36 4.40 8.44
N ALA A 11 -3.62 4.22 8.05
CA ALA A 11 -4.66 3.63 8.89
C ALA A 11 -4.31 2.19 9.27
N ALA A 12 -3.89 1.37 8.31
CA ALA A 12 -3.42 0.00 8.57
C ALA A 12 -2.17 -0.02 9.47
N LEU A 13 -1.21 0.87 9.22
CA LEU A 13 0.02 0.94 10.01
C LEU A 13 -0.28 1.34 11.46
N ALA A 14 -1.10 2.37 11.67
CA ALA A 14 -1.54 2.80 13.00
C ALA A 14 -2.26 1.67 13.73
N TYR A 15 -3.15 0.94 13.04
CA TYR A 15 -3.84 -0.20 13.61
C TYR A 15 -2.86 -1.30 14.04
N CYS A 16 -1.97 -1.75 13.15
CA CYS A 16 -1.02 -2.83 13.46
C CYS A 16 -0.07 -2.48 14.62
N LEU A 17 0.35 -1.22 14.72
CA LEU A 17 1.22 -0.75 15.82
C LEU A 17 0.51 -0.73 17.18
N LEU A 18 -0.80 -0.47 17.20
CA LEU A 18 -1.58 -0.27 18.43
C LEU A 18 -2.33 -1.53 18.89
N ALA A 19 -2.73 -2.40 17.98
CA ALA A 19 -3.51 -3.61 18.29
C ALA A 19 -2.61 -4.82 18.63
N GLY A 20 -1.40 -4.90 18.06
CA GLY A 20 -0.49 -6.04 18.24
C GLY A 20 -0.92 -7.33 17.52
N ASP A 21 -2.22 -7.66 17.55
CA ASP A 21 -2.84 -8.77 16.83
C ASP A 21 -3.55 -8.30 15.55
N ILE A 22 -3.46 -9.11 14.49
CA ILE A 22 -3.87 -8.75 13.13
C ILE A 22 -5.00 -9.67 12.64
N ALA A 23 -6.18 -9.56 13.25
CA ALA A 23 -7.36 -10.23 12.71
C ALA A 23 -7.82 -9.51 11.42
N PRO A 24 -8.08 -10.23 10.31
CA PRO A 24 -8.44 -9.60 9.03
C PRO A 24 -9.68 -8.70 9.10
N LEU A 25 -10.65 -9.07 9.94
CA LEU A 25 -11.89 -8.32 10.10
C LEU A 25 -11.65 -6.96 10.78
N ASP A 26 -10.81 -6.93 11.81
CA ASP A 26 -10.52 -5.70 12.55
C ASP A 26 -9.70 -4.72 11.72
N VAL A 27 -8.79 -5.24 10.89
CA VAL A 27 -8.07 -4.43 9.90
C VAL A 27 -9.05 -3.82 8.89
N ALA A 28 -10.03 -4.59 8.41
CA ALA A 28 -11.04 -4.05 7.49
C ALA A 28 -11.86 -2.92 8.16
N PHE A 29 -12.26 -3.09 9.42
CA PHE A 29 -12.92 -2.02 10.18
C PHE A 29 -12.01 -0.80 10.38
N ALA A 30 -10.73 -1.00 10.69
CA ALA A 30 -9.77 0.09 10.84
C ALA A 30 -9.57 0.87 9.54
N LEU A 31 -9.52 0.19 8.38
CA LEU A 31 -9.44 0.85 7.07
C LEU A 31 -10.69 1.67 6.75
N LEU A 32 -11.88 1.13 7.06
CA LEU A 32 -13.15 1.85 6.90
C LEU A 32 -13.21 3.08 7.82
N LEU A 33 -12.83 2.94 9.08
CA LEU A 33 -12.74 4.07 10.02
C LEU A 33 -11.68 5.08 9.61
N GLY A 34 -10.55 4.64 9.08
CA GLY A 34 -9.50 5.50 8.57
C GLY A 34 -9.99 6.39 7.43
N LEU A 35 -10.90 5.90 6.58
CA LEU A 35 -11.51 6.69 5.50
C LEU A 35 -12.82 7.39 5.89
N ALA A 36 -13.34 7.15 7.09
CA ALA A 36 -14.60 7.74 7.54
C ALA A 36 -14.59 9.29 7.61
N PRO A 37 -13.48 10.00 7.91
CA PRO A 37 -13.48 11.46 7.88
C PRO A 37 -13.91 12.06 6.53
N ASP A 38 -13.51 11.40 5.44
CA ASP A 38 -13.79 11.79 4.05
C ASP A 38 -15.25 11.54 3.62
N LEU A 39 -16.10 11.03 4.50
CA LEU A 39 -17.55 10.92 4.28
C LEU A 39 -18.21 12.30 4.09
N ASP A 40 -17.50 13.39 4.40
CA ASP A 40 -17.95 14.77 4.25
C ASP A 40 -17.85 15.34 2.82
N THR A 41 -17.28 14.62 1.85
CA THR A 41 -17.25 15.06 0.44
C THR A 41 -17.61 13.94 -0.54
N PRO A 42 -18.51 14.18 -1.52
CA PRO A 42 -18.86 13.19 -2.55
C PRO A 42 -17.71 12.89 -3.52
N LYS A 43 -16.61 13.64 -3.45
CA LYS A 43 -15.42 13.44 -4.30
C LYS A 43 -14.49 12.33 -3.78
N SER A 44 -14.64 11.91 -2.53
CA SER A 44 -13.83 10.85 -1.94
C SER A 44 -14.38 9.47 -2.27
N LEU A 45 -13.58 8.42 -2.07
CA LEU A 45 -14.00 7.04 -2.34
C LEU A 45 -15.16 6.62 -1.42
N VAL A 46 -15.12 6.99 -0.14
CA VAL A 46 -16.20 6.66 0.81
C VAL A 46 -17.39 7.60 0.67
N GLY A 47 -17.16 8.89 0.47
CA GLY A 47 -18.23 9.87 0.31
C GLY A 47 -18.98 9.75 -1.02
N SER A 48 -18.35 9.24 -2.09
CA SER A 48 -19.04 8.90 -3.34
C SER A 48 -19.98 7.70 -3.20
N LEU A 49 -19.60 6.69 -2.41
CA LEU A 49 -20.45 5.54 -2.08
C LEU A 49 -21.64 5.94 -1.18
N ALA A 50 -21.43 6.93 -0.30
CA ALA A 50 -22.45 7.46 0.61
C ALA A 50 -22.95 8.85 0.19
N CYS A 51 -23.22 9.04 -1.11
CA CYS A 51 -23.64 10.32 -1.69
C CYS A 51 -24.83 10.99 -0.96
N SER A 52 -25.78 10.18 -0.48
CA SER A 52 -26.95 10.64 0.28
C SER A 52 -26.60 11.36 1.59
N ILE A 53 -25.42 11.06 2.17
CA ILE A 53 -24.94 11.67 3.42
C ILE A 53 -23.88 12.73 3.11
N SER A 54 -22.97 12.47 2.17
CA SER A 54 -21.85 13.36 1.88
C SER A 54 -22.27 14.68 1.25
N VAL A 55 -23.22 14.68 0.31
CA VAL A 55 -23.72 15.91 -0.34
C VAL A 55 -24.35 16.91 0.64
N PRO A 56 -25.29 16.51 1.53
CA PRO A 56 -25.85 17.46 2.49
C PRO A 56 -24.82 17.89 3.55
N LEU A 57 -23.87 17.02 3.91
CA LEU A 57 -22.83 17.33 4.89
C LEU A 57 -21.84 18.37 4.33
N GLU A 58 -21.36 18.18 3.11
CA GLU A 58 -20.49 19.12 2.40
C GLU A 58 -21.16 20.49 2.26
N ARG A 59 -22.46 20.52 1.91
CA ARG A 59 -23.22 21.78 1.73
C ARG A 59 -23.46 22.53 3.04
N ARG A 60 -23.65 21.84 4.17
CA ARG A 60 -24.01 22.47 5.45
C ARG A 60 -22.81 22.83 6.31
N VAL A 61 -21.80 21.96 6.34
CA VAL A 61 -20.67 22.08 7.28
C VAL A 61 -19.36 22.34 6.53
N GLY A 62 -19.24 21.86 5.29
CA GLY A 62 -18.04 21.98 4.46
C GLY A 62 -17.10 20.79 4.61
N HIS A 63 -16.21 20.59 3.63
CA HIS A 63 -15.18 19.56 3.66
C HIS A 63 -14.05 19.92 4.65
N ARG A 64 -13.45 18.91 5.31
CA ARG A 64 -12.39 19.03 6.33
C ARG A 64 -12.80 19.84 7.56
N THR A 65 -14.08 19.71 7.94
CA THR A 65 -14.67 20.43 9.07
C THR A 65 -15.08 19.50 10.22
N ALA A 66 -16.38 19.23 10.43
CA ALA A 66 -16.86 18.48 11.58
C ALA A 66 -16.27 17.06 11.66
N THR A 67 -16.20 16.33 10.55
CA THR A 67 -15.66 14.96 10.53
C THR A 67 -14.16 14.90 10.79
N HIS A 68 -13.44 15.99 10.52
CA HIS A 68 -11.99 16.10 10.73
C HIS A 68 -11.63 16.82 12.05
N SER A 69 -12.57 16.90 12.98
CA SER A 69 -12.39 17.59 14.26
C SER A 69 -11.97 16.65 15.39
N LEU A 70 -11.38 17.23 16.43
CA LEU A 70 -11.08 16.51 17.67
C LEU A 70 -12.36 15.99 18.34
N LEU A 71 -13.47 16.71 18.18
CA LEU A 71 -14.78 16.26 18.66
C LEU A 71 -15.23 14.97 17.95
N ALA A 72 -15.09 14.90 16.62
CA ALA A 72 -15.39 13.68 15.87
C ALA A 72 -14.48 12.53 16.29
N LEU A 73 -13.17 12.77 16.47
CA LEU A 73 -12.24 11.77 16.98
C LEU A 73 -12.67 11.26 18.37
N MET A 74 -13.06 12.14 19.28
CA MET A 74 -13.53 11.77 20.62
C MET A 74 -14.82 10.94 20.57
N LEU A 75 -15.76 11.28 19.69
CA LEU A 75 -17.01 10.51 19.51
C LEU A 75 -16.74 9.13 18.93
N VAL A 76 -15.87 9.03 17.91
CA VAL A 76 -15.48 7.74 17.32
C VAL A 76 -14.70 6.90 18.32
N ALA A 77 -13.77 7.49 19.07
CA ALA A 77 -13.03 6.81 20.12
C ALA A 77 -13.94 6.33 21.26
N GLY A 78 -14.91 7.15 21.68
CA GLY A 78 -15.91 6.77 22.68
C GLY A 78 -16.82 5.64 22.20
N ALA A 79 -17.31 5.70 20.96
CA ALA A 79 -18.10 4.62 20.37
C ALA A 79 -17.28 3.32 20.24
N ALA A 80 -16.03 3.43 19.79
CA ALA A 80 -15.12 2.29 19.69
C ALA A 80 -14.80 1.71 21.08
N TYR A 81 -14.67 2.55 22.12
CA TYR A 81 -14.47 2.10 23.50
C TYR A 81 -15.67 1.31 24.02
N LEU A 82 -16.88 1.72 23.68
CA LEU A 82 -18.10 1.04 24.10
C LEU A 82 -18.35 -0.27 23.34
N LEU A 83 -18.06 -0.30 22.03
CA LEU A 83 -18.37 -1.43 21.15
C LEU A 83 -17.23 -2.46 21.05
N ALA A 84 -15.98 -1.99 21.11
CA ALA A 84 -14.76 -2.78 20.95
C ALA A 84 -13.65 -2.32 21.91
N PRO A 85 -13.84 -2.46 23.24
CA PRO A 85 -12.96 -1.91 24.28
C PRO A 85 -11.51 -2.43 24.25
N HIS A 86 -11.23 -3.51 23.52
CA HIS A 86 -9.89 -4.06 23.39
C HIS A 86 -9.12 -3.42 22.21
N TYR A 87 -9.83 -2.86 21.23
CA TYR A 87 -9.26 -2.31 19.99
C TYR A 87 -9.54 -0.82 19.82
N TRP A 88 -10.26 -0.19 20.75
CA TRP A 88 -10.70 1.20 20.60
C TRP A 88 -9.57 2.17 20.32
N LEU A 89 -8.40 1.97 20.93
CA LEU A 89 -7.24 2.84 20.71
C LEU A 89 -6.67 2.66 19.30
N ALA A 90 -6.64 1.42 18.79
CA ALA A 90 -6.20 1.13 17.43
C ALA A 90 -7.19 1.68 16.39
N LEU A 91 -8.50 1.55 16.64
CA LEU A 91 -9.56 2.10 15.80
C LEU A 91 -9.58 3.63 15.80
N ALA A 92 -9.46 4.25 16.97
CA ALA A 92 -9.29 5.70 17.12
C ALA A 92 -7.99 6.18 16.46
N GLY A 93 -6.90 5.41 16.58
CA GLY A 93 -5.63 5.68 15.92
C GLY A 93 -5.74 5.64 14.40
N ALA A 94 -6.50 4.69 13.85
CA ALA A 94 -6.77 4.64 12.41
C ALA A 94 -7.53 5.90 11.93
N TYR A 95 -8.59 6.32 12.64
CA TYR A 95 -9.31 7.57 12.35
C TYR A 95 -8.41 8.82 12.49
N ALA A 96 -7.62 8.88 13.57
CA ALA A 96 -6.72 9.99 13.85
C ALA A 96 -5.60 10.11 12.81
N SER A 97 -5.14 8.99 12.24
CA SER A 97 -4.10 8.98 11.21
C SER A 97 -4.52 9.77 9.97
N HIS A 98 -5.80 9.73 9.60
CA HIS A 98 -6.34 10.48 8.47
C HIS A 98 -6.37 11.99 8.77
N ILE A 99 -6.87 12.37 9.94
CA ILE A 99 -6.86 13.78 10.39
C ILE A 99 -5.44 14.33 10.42
N LEU A 100 -4.50 13.57 11.02
CA LEU A 100 -3.10 13.97 11.10
C LEU A 100 -2.49 14.18 9.72
N LEU A 101 -2.82 13.28 8.78
CA LEU A 101 -2.32 13.38 7.43
C LEU A 101 -2.87 14.61 6.70
N ASP A 102 -4.15 14.93 6.89
CA ASP A 102 -4.75 16.14 6.32
C ASP A 102 -4.27 17.45 6.99
N LEU A 103 -3.79 17.38 8.24
CA LEU A 103 -3.07 18.49 8.87
C LEU A 103 -1.68 18.74 8.24
N LEU A 104 -1.02 17.67 7.77
CA LEU A 104 0.29 17.73 7.11
C LEU A 104 0.15 18.05 5.61
N ILE A 105 -0.84 17.45 4.96
CA ILE A 105 -1.07 17.49 3.52
C ILE A 105 -2.40 18.18 3.26
N GLY A 106 -2.32 19.43 2.81
CA GLY A 106 -3.47 20.29 2.63
C GLY A 106 -3.11 21.74 2.93
N VAL A 107 -3.09 22.57 1.89
CA VAL A 107 -2.78 24.00 2.03
C VAL A 107 -3.85 24.72 2.85
N GLN A 108 -5.11 24.27 2.76
CA GLN A 108 -6.21 24.80 3.55
C GLN A 108 -6.22 24.30 5.00
N GLY A 109 -5.51 23.19 5.30
CA GLY A 109 -5.55 22.54 6.60
C GLY A 109 -6.92 21.97 6.98
N VAL A 110 -7.13 21.80 8.28
CA VAL A 110 -8.32 21.15 8.87
C VAL A 110 -8.88 22.00 10.01
N ARG A 111 -10.21 22.05 10.19
CA ARG A 111 -10.83 22.67 11.37
C ARG A 111 -10.79 21.76 12.58
N LEU A 112 -9.60 21.55 13.14
CA LEU A 112 -9.38 20.59 14.23
C LEU A 112 -10.25 20.88 15.46
N PHE A 113 -10.51 22.16 15.76
CA PHE A 113 -11.33 22.60 16.89
C PHE A 113 -12.77 22.99 16.51
N TRP A 114 -13.31 22.45 15.40
CA TRP A 114 -14.73 22.64 15.05
C TRP A 114 -15.64 22.37 16.27
N PRO A 115 -16.60 23.25 16.60
CA PRO A 115 -17.22 24.28 15.74
C PRO A 115 -16.49 25.63 15.65
N MET A 116 -15.30 25.77 16.27
CA MET A 116 -14.48 26.97 16.03
C MET A 116 -14.08 27.04 14.54
N GLN A 117 -14.08 28.24 13.98
CA GLN A 117 -13.90 28.47 12.54
C GLN A 117 -12.42 28.49 12.09
N GLN A 118 -11.49 28.12 12.97
CA GLN A 118 -10.04 28.20 12.74
C GLN A 118 -9.54 26.96 11.99
N PHE A 119 -8.77 27.18 10.93
CA PHE A 119 -8.03 26.13 10.23
C PHE A 119 -6.64 25.97 10.85
N LEU A 120 -6.23 24.73 11.05
CA LEU A 120 -4.90 24.36 11.50
C LEU A 120 -4.20 23.54 10.41
N THR A 121 -2.95 23.89 10.13
CA THR A 121 -2.05 23.13 9.26
C THR A 121 -0.67 23.09 9.93
N LEU A 122 0.04 21.97 9.82
CA LEU A 122 1.37 21.81 10.43
C LEU A 122 2.49 22.16 9.46
N THR A 123 2.40 21.67 8.22
CA THR A 123 3.46 21.82 7.21
C THR A 123 2.95 22.42 5.90
N ALA A 124 1.63 22.49 5.71
CA ALA A 124 0.97 22.99 4.50
C ALA A 124 1.50 22.36 3.19
N TRP A 125 1.86 21.08 3.21
CA TRP A 125 2.32 20.40 2.01
C TRP A 125 1.19 20.29 0.98
N ARG A 126 1.51 20.48 -0.29
CA ARG A 126 0.52 20.36 -1.36
C ARG A 126 0.19 18.91 -1.65
N ASP A 127 -1.09 18.63 -1.91
CA ASP A 127 -1.60 17.31 -2.28
C ASP A 127 -0.97 16.76 -3.58
N ASP A 128 -0.58 17.64 -4.51
CA ASP A 128 0.11 17.32 -5.76
C ASP A 128 1.64 17.31 -5.65
N GLY A 129 2.18 17.55 -4.44
CA GLY A 129 3.61 17.62 -4.17
C GLY A 129 4.33 16.27 -4.09
N PRO A 130 5.66 16.28 -3.86
CA PRO A 130 6.45 15.04 -3.72
C PRO A 130 6.22 14.34 -2.38
N MET A 131 5.83 15.08 -1.34
CA MET A 131 5.74 14.56 0.03
C MET A 131 4.75 13.40 0.23
N PRO A 132 3.51 13.42 -0.34
CA PRO A 132 2.62 12.26 -0.30
C PRO A 132 3.27 10.97 -0.82
N ARG A 133 4.12 11.07 -1.86
CA ARG A 133 4.81 9.91 -2.45
C ARG A 133 5.94 9.41 -1.56
N VAL A 134 6.71 10.34 -0.98
CA VAL A 134 7.77 10.01 -0.01
C VAL A 134 7.19 9.31 1.20
N LEU A 135 6.13 9.87 1.80
CA LEU A 135 5.43 9.25 2.91
C LEU A 135 4.90 7.87 2.55
N LEU A 136 4.31 7.69 1.36
CA LEU A 136 3.83 6.38 0.92
C LEU A 136 4.97 5.37 0.78
N SER A 137 6.10 5.80 0.21
CA SER A 137 7.29 4.96 0.03
C SER A 137 7.96 4.54 1.33
N LEU A 138 7.71 5.25 2.44
CA LEU A 138 8.19 4.89 3.78
C LEU A 138 7.14 4.10 4.57
N ALA A 139 5.87 4.49 4.50
CA ALA A 139 4.79 3.86 5.25
C ALA A 139 4.46 2.46 4.74
N ALA A 140 4.51 2.21 3.43
CA ALA A 140 4.23 0.89 2.85
C ALA A 140 5.21 -0.19 3.31
N PRO A 141 6.55 -0.02 3.22
CA PRO A 141 7.50 -1.01 3.73
C PRO A 141 7.45 -1.11 5.26
N ALA A 142 7.22 0.00 5.98
CA ALA A 142 7.03 -0.06 7.44
C ALA A 142 5.82 -0.90 7.83
N LEU A 143 4.68 -0.75 7.12
CA LEU A 143 3.50 -1.59 7.32
C LEU A 143 3.81 -3.06 7.07
N LEU A 144 4.51 -3.38 5.97
CA LEU A 144 4.90 -4.76 5.67
C LEU A 144 5.81 -5.33 6.76
N LEU A 145 6.77 -4.55 7.25
CA LEU A 145 7.69 -4.96 8.32
C LEU A 145 6.92 -5.24 9.62
N VAL A 146 6.05 -4.33 10.05
CA VAL A 146 5.25 -4.49 11.27
C VAL A 146 4.29 -5.68 11.14
N ALA A 147 3.59 -5.81 10.01
CA ALA A 147 2.64 -6.89 9.78
C ALA A 147 3.31 -8.27 9.70
N SER A 148 4.56 -8.34 9.24
CA SER A 148 5.34 -9.58 9.16
C SER A 148 6.23 -9.85 10.38
N TRP A 149 6.27 -8.94 11.36
CA TRP A 149 7.18 -9.04 12.50
C TRP A 149 7.00 -10.34 13.30
N GLY A 150 5.76 -10.79 13.51
CA GLY A 150 5.48 -12.05 14.21
C GLY A 150 6.08 -13.29 13.52
N GLN A 151 6.25 -13.25 12.20
CA GLN A 151 6.87 -14.34 11.41
C GLN A 151 8.39 -14.18 11.32
N LEU A 152 8.88 -12.93 11.29
CA LEU A 152 10.31 -12.62 11.17
C LEU A 152 11.06 -12.71 12.51
N ALA A 153 10.45 -12.29 13.61
CA ALA A 153 11.11 -12.23 14.92
C ALA A 153 11.67 -13.59 15.38
N PRO A 154 10.97 -14.73 15.27
CA PRO A 154 11.52 -16.03 15.63
C PRO A 154 12.71 -16.47 14.76
N LEU A 155 12.75 -16.03 13.50
CA LEU A 155 13.82 -16.37 12.56
C LEU A 155 15.11 -15.60 12.87
N VAL A 156 14.99 -14.36 13.37
CA VAL A 156 16.12 -13.47 13.65
C VAL A 156 16.59 -13.56 15.12
N ALA A 157 15.72 -13.99 16.04
CA ALA A 157 16.02 -14.15 17.46
C ALA A 157 17.29 -14.99 17.77
N PRO A 158 17.56 -16.13 17.11
CA PRO A 158 18.77 -16.92 17.37
C PRO A 158 20.05 -16.15 17.02
N ALA A 159 20.04 -15.41 15.91
CA ALA A 159 21.17 -14.60 15.46
C ALA A 159 21.45 -13.43 16.40
N VAL A 160 20.39 -12.76 16.88
CA VAL A 160 20.48 -11.67 17.87
C VAL A 160 20.98 -12.20 19.22
N THR A 161 20.48 -13.37 19.65
CA THR A 161 20.89 -13.99 20.92
C THR A 161 22.34 -14.48 20.85
N ALA A 162 22.77 -15.04 19.71
CA ALA A 162 24.17 -15.42 19.49
C ALA A 162 25.10 -14.19 19.48
N ALA A 163 24.69 -13.10 18.83
CA ALA A 163 25.43 -11.83 18.86
C ALA A 163 25.52 -11.25 20.28
N ALA A 164 24.45 -11.37 21.08
CA ALA A 164 24.43 -10.97 22.48
C ALA A 164 25.28 -11.87 23.39
N ALA A 165 25.35 -13.18 23.11
CA ALA A 165 26.17 -14.13 23.87
C ALA A 165 27.67 -13.96 23.61
N VAL A 166 28.07 -13.65 22.36
CA VAL A 166 29.45 -13.26 22.02
C VAL A 166 29.88 -12.00 22.78
N ALA A 167 28.93 -11.15 23.18
CA ALA A 167 29.20 -9.95 23.95
C ALA A 167 29.37 -10.20 25.48
N ASN A 168 29.12 -11.40 26.04
CA ASN A 168 29.23 -11.64 27.49
C ASN A 168 29.67 -13.08 27.88
N PRO A 169 30.99 -13.35 28.06
CA PRO A 169 31.51 -14.71 28.19
C PRO A 169 32.04 -15.05 29.60
N ILE A 170 31.19 -15.32 30.60
CA ILE A 170 31.66 -15.97 31.85
C ILE A 170 30.60 -16.94 32.37
N ALA A 171 30.83 -18.25 32.17
CA ALA A 171 30.62 -19.32 33.17
C ALA A 171 30.81 -20.72 32.56
N THR A 172 31.86 -21.44 32.98
CA THR A 172 31.86 -22.91 33.04
C THR A 172 32.76 -23.40 34.18
N PRO A 173 32.39 -24.45 34.95
CA PRO A 173 33.30 -25.15 35.85
C PRO A 173 33.64 -26.57 35.37
N HIS A 174 34.86 -27.02 35.69
CA HIS A 174 35.37 -28.39 35.50
C HIS A 174 35.56 -29.09 36.86
N PRO A 175 35.44 -30.44 36.95
CA PRO A 175 35.85 -31.22 38.13
C PRO A 175 37.11 -32.08 37.90
N SER A 176 37.76 -32.50 39.00
CA SER A 176 38.87 -33.49 39.05
C SER A 176 38.64 -34.55 40.16
N PRO A 177 39.16 -35.80 40.04
CA PRO A 177 38.94 -36.90 40.99
C PRO A 177 40.19 -37.31 41.82
N THR A 178 40.02 -38.20 42.81
CA THR A 178 41.06 -38.73 43.75
C THR A 178 41.12 -40.28 43.79
N LEU A 179 42.33 -40.84 44.04
CA LEU A 179 42.75 -42.26 43.96
C LEU A 179 42.64 -43.11 45.27
N ARG A 180 42.61 -44.45 45.14
CA ARG A 180 42.76 -45.50 46.18
C ARG A 180 43.82 -46.57 45.77
N PRO A 181 44.43 -47.36 46.69
CA PRO A 181 45.56 -48.27 46.40
C PRO A 181 45.17 -49.61 45.71
N SER A 182 45.99 -50.09 44.75
CA SER A 182 45.82 -51.33 43.95
C SER A 182 47.06 -52.25 43.96
N VAL A 183 46.87 -53.55 43.69
CA VAL A 183 47.90 -54.60 43.47
C VAL A 183 48.08 -54.83 41.96
N GLN A 184 49.29 -54.78 41.43
CA GLN A 184 49.54 -54.93 39.97
C GLN A 184 49.98 -56.34 39.57
N LEU A 185 49.28 -56.94 38.59
CA LEU A 185 49.72 -58.12 37.84
C LEU A 185 50.29 -57.70 36.49
N ARG A 186 51.45 -58.24 36.09
CA ARG A 186 52.11 -57.91 34.81
C ARG A 186 52.52 -59.16 34.03
N PHE A 187 52.11 -59.26 32.77
CA PHE A 187 52.55 -60.31 31.83
C PHE A 187 52.70 -59.77 30.40
N ALA A 188 53.46 -60.46 29.54
CA ALA A 188 53.76 -60.01 28.17
C ALA A 188 53.25 -61.01 27.12
N LEU A 189 52.68 -60.47 26.03
CA LEU A 189 52.24 -61.22 24.85
C LEU A 189 53.31 -61.17 23.73
N PRO A 190 53.43 -62.23 22.90
CA PRO A 190 54.35 -62.24 21.75
C PRO A 190 54.01 -61.19 20.68
N ALA A 191 55.00 -60.88 19.83
CA ALA A 191 54.83 -59.99 18.70
C ALA A 191 53.73 -60.47 17.73
N GLY A 192 52.80 -59.58 17.38
CA GLY A 192 51.67 -59.86 16.49
C GLY A 192 50.39 -60.34 17.16
N VAL A 193 50.35 -60.45 18.49
CA VAL A 193 49.13 -60.78 19.27
C VAL A 193 48.58 -59.52 19.94
N GLY A 194 47.40 -59.06 19.51
CA GLY A 194 46.75 -57.86 20.04
C GLY A 194 45.95 -58.07 21.34
N LEU A 195 45.43 -56.97 21.91
CA LEU A 195 44.63 -56.95 23.14
C LEU A 195 43.38 -57.85 23.12
N SER A 196 42.89 -58.22 21.94
CA SER A 196 41.77 -59.17 21.77
C SER A 196 42.04 -60.56 22.37
N ALA A 197 43.30 -60.91 22.62
CA ALA A 197 43.68 -62.15 23.31
C ALA A 197 43.37 -62.13 24.82
N VAL A 198 43.18 -60.97 25.43
CA VAL A 198 42.85 -60.81 26.85
C VAL A 198 41.38 -61.11 27.08
N ARG A 199 41.07 -61.98 28.05
CA ARG A 199 39.69 -62.43 28.35
C ARG A 199 39.05 -61.75 29.56
N VAL A 200 39.74 -60.80 30.17
CA VAL A 200 39.27 -60.06 31.34
C VAL A 200 39.04 -58.58 31.03
N ARG A 201 38.08 -57.96 31.71
CA ARG A 201 37.69 -56.56 31.56
C ARG A 201 37.72 -55.83 32.91
N GLN A 202 37.84 -54.50 32.86
CA GLN A 202 37.73 -53.67 34.04
C GLN A 202 36.40 -53.94 34.76
N GLY A 203 36.44 -54.16 36.07
CA GLY A 203 35.28 -54.55 36.89
C GLY A 203 35.12 -56.06 37.13
N ASP A 204 35.83 -56.93 36.40
CA ASP A 204 35.73 -58.38 36.62
C ASP A 204 36.36 -58.79 37.97
N THR A 205 35.79 -59.80 38.62
CA THR A 205 36.39 -60.43 39.82
C THR A 205 37.14 -61.69 39.39
N ILE A 206 38.45 -61.70 39.59
CA ILE A 206 39.33 -62.80 39.21
C ILE A 206 39.47 -63.78 40.38
N ARG A 207 39.45 -65.08 40.09
CA ARG A 207 39.83 -66.15 41.04
C ARG A 207 41.23 -66.68 40.72
N GLU A 208 41.93 -67.16 41.75
CA GLU A 208 43.18 -67.90 41.56
C GLU A 208 42.95 -69.10 40.62
N GLY A 209 43.76 -69.25 39.57
CA GLY A 209 43.64 -70.27 38.53
C GLY A 209 42.87 -69.88 37.27
N GLN A 210 42.34 -68.65 37.14
CA GLN A 210 41.59 -68.20 35.95
C GLN A 210 42.50 -67.81 34.77
N VAL A 211 42.14 -68.19 33.54
CA VAL A 211 42.87 -67.80 32.31
C VAL A 211 42.62 -66.32 32.00
N LEU A 212 43.69 -65.53 31.95
CA LEU A 212 43.68 -64.08 31.71
C LEU A 212 43.82 -63.73 30.22
N ALA A 213 44.56 -64.53 29.45
CA ALA A 213 44.73 -64.34 28.01
C ALA A 213 44.92 -65.66 27.26
N SER A 214 44.43 -65.73 26.02
CA SER A 214 44.59 -66.86 25.08
C SER A 214 44.64 -66.35 23.64
N TRP A 215 45.54 -66.87 22.80
CA TRP A 215 45.59 -66.54 21.36
C TRP A 215 45.73 -67.79 20.49
N GLY A 216 45.24 -67.74 19.25
CA GLY A 216 45.29 -68.81 18.24
C GLY A 216 44.91 -68.30 16.85
N GLY A 217 45.38 -68.98 15.79
CA GLY A 217 45.36 -68.51 14.40
C GLY A 217 43.98 -68.09 13.87
N ALA A 218 43.91 -66.91 13.27
CA ALA A 218 42.68 -66.34 12.72
C ALA A 218 42.26 -67.01 11.41
N THR A 219 40.99 -67.37 11.30
CA THR A 219 40.32 -67.67 10.02
C THR A 219 40.28 -66.42 9.13
N PRO A 220 40.65 -66.49 7.84
CA PRO A 220 40.66 -65.31 6.98
C PRO A 220 39.24 -64.82 6.70
N THR A 221 38.97 -63.57 7.04
CA THR A 221 37.75 -62.85 6.61
C THR A 221 37.89 -62.51 5.12
N PRO A 222 36.94 -62.85 4.24
CA PRO A 222 36.99 -62.41 2.85
C PRO A 222 36.80 -60.89 2.76
N TRP A 223 37.67 -60.22 2.00
CA TRP A 223 37.59 -58.78 1.74
C TRP A 223 36.33 -58.45 0.91
N PRO A 224 35.57 -57.39 1.23
CA PRO A 224 34.49 -56.92 0.37
C PRO A 224 35.07 -56.37 -0.95
N SER A 225 34.48 -56.76 -2.08
CA SER A 225 34.80 -56.19 -3.39
C SER A 225 34.39 -54.71 -3.43
N PRO A 226 35.22 -53.79 -3.96
CA PRO A 226 34.86 -52.38 -4.04
C PRO A 226 33.66 -52.19 -4.97
N THR A 227 32.64 -51.50 -4.49
CA THR A 227 31.50 -51.06 -5.30
C THR A 227 31.95 -49.92 -6.21
N PRO A 228 31.71 -49.96 -7.54
CA PRO A 228 32.06 -48.86 -8.42
C PRO A 228 31.32 -47.57 -8.01
N PRO A 229 31.92 -46.38 -8.19
CA PRO A 229 31.23 -45.12 -7.90
C PRO A 229 29.95 -45.03 -8.75
N ALA A 230 28.86 -44.60 -8.12
CA ALA A 230 27.57 -44.41 -8.79
C ALA A 230 27.71 -43.37 -9.92
N PRO A 231 27.01 -43.54 -11.06
CA PRO A 231 27.02 -42.54 -12.12
C PRO A 231 26.52 -41.18 -11.59
N PRO A 232 26.96 -40.06 -12.17
CA PRO A 232 26.54 -38.74 -11.73
C PRO A 232 25.01 -38.64 -11.77
N ILE A 233 24.43 -38.24 -10.64
CA ILE A 233 23.00 -37.91 -10.53
C ILE A 233 22.72 -36.82 -11.58
N GLY A 234 21.68 -37.05 -12.40
CA GLY A 234 21.32 -36.20 -13.53
C GLY A 234 21.13 -34.72 -13.17
N PRO A 235 21.06 -33.84 -14.18
CA PRO A 235 21.17 -32.40 -14.00
C PRO A 235 20.20 -31.90 -12.92
N VAL A 236 20.76 -31.25 -11.91
CA VAL A 236 20.00 -30.49 -10.92
C VAL A 236 19.21 -29.44 -11.70
N ASN A 237 17.88 -29.52 -11.67
CA ASN A 237 17.03 -28.53 -12.33
C ASN A 237 17.40 -27.14 -11.78
N PRO A 238 17.88 -26.21 -12.61
CA PRO A 238 18.14 -24.86 -12.15
C PRO A 238 16.82 -24.23 -11.70
N LEU A 239 16.87 -23.43 -10.63
CA LEU A 239 15.76 -22.52 -10.29
C LEU A 239 15.48 -21.67 -11.53
N VAL A 240 14.24 -21.69 -12.00
CA VAL A 240 13.84 -20.99 -13.22
C VAL A 240 13.83 -19.49 -12.95
N ALA A 241 14.80 -18.74 -13.48
CA ALA A 241 14.66 -17.29 -13.62
C ALA A 241 13.42 -16.95 -14.47
N PRO A 242 12.77 -15.79 -14.22
CA PRO A 242 11.67 -15.34 -15.05
C PRO A 242 12.12 -15.28 -16.52
N ALA A 243 11.36 -15.96 -17.38
CA ALA A 243 11.72 -16.10 -18.78
C ALA A 243 11.81 -14.72 -19.48
N PRO A 244 12.81 -14.49 -20.36
CA PRO A 244 12.98 -13.23 -21.09
C PRO A 244 11.76 -12.82 -21.93
N LEU A 245 10.89 -13.77 -22.26
CA LEU A 245 9.60 -13.54 -22.93
C LEU A 245 8.62 -12.68 -22.11
N ALA A 246 8.61 -12.78 -20.78
CA ALA A 246 7.72 -12.00 -19.93
C ALA A 246 8.10 -10.51 -19.96
N ALA A 247 9.40 -10.22 -19.84
CA ALA A 247 9.91 -8.84 -19.90
C ALA A 247 9.80 -8.22 -21.30
N ALA A 248 9.91 -9.03 -22.37
CA ALA A 248 9.62 -8.58 -23.73
C ALA A 248 8.14 -8.19 -23.92
N GLY A 249 7.22 -8.89 -23.26
CA GLY A 249 5.79 -8.56 -23.22
C GLY A 249 5.52 -7.19 -22.60
N GLU A 250 6.17 -6.88 -21.47
CA GLU A 250 6.03 -5.57 -20.78
C GLU A 250 6.48 -4.41 -21.67
N VAL A 251 7.57 -4.57 -22.42
CA VAL A 251 8.04 -3.55 -23.37
C VAL A 251 7.04 -3.35 -24.50
N ALA A 252 6.50 -4.42 -25.06
CA ALA A 252 5.51 -4.36 -26.14
C ALA A 252 4.22 -3.68 -25.69
N GLU A 253 3.73 -3.99 -24.49
CA GLU A 253 2.55 -3.36 -23.90
C GLU A 253 2.79 -1.86 -23.65
N ALA A 254 3.94 -1.49 -23.09
CA ALA A 254 4.29 -0.08 -22.87
C ALA A 254 4.41 0.71 -24.18
N GLN A 255 4.91 0.08 -25.25
CA GLN A 255 4.95 0.67 -26.59
C GLN A 255 3.55 0.85 -27.17
N ALA A 256 2.71 -0.18 -27.10
CA ALA A 256 1.33 -0.12 -27.57
C ALA A 256 0.53 0.97 -26.86
N ALA A 257 0.68 1.10 -25.53
CA ALA A 257 0.04 2.16 -24.75
C ALA A 257 0.47 3.57 -25.19
N ARG A 258 1.76 3.77 -25.47
CA ARG A 258 2.29 5.05 -25.97
C ARG A 258 1.76 5.37 -27.37
N ASP A 259 1.70 4.39 -28.24
CA ASP A 259 1.28 4.58 -29.62
C ASP A 259 -0.25 4.81 -29.69
N ALA A 260 -1.03 4.16 -28.82
CA ALA A 260 -2.46 4.43 -28.65
C ALA A 260 -2.74 5.86 -28.18
N LEU A 261 -1.90 6.46 -27.33
CA LEU A 261 -2.03 7.87 -26.96
C LEU A 261 -1.84 8.78 -28.18
N ARG A 262 -0.89 8.47 -29.09
CA ARG A 262 -0.66 9.31 -30.28
C ARG A 262 -1.82 9.29 -31.26
N THR A 263 -2.56 8.19 -31.33
CA THR A 263 -3.71 8.05 -32.24
C THR A 263 -5.00 8.64 -31.66
N THR A 264 -5.16 8.64 -30.34
CA THR A 264 -6.38 9.12 -29.66
C THR A 264 -6.39 10.65 -29.45
N GLN A 265 -5.23 11.27 -29.19
CA GLN A 265 -5.12 12.70 -28.93
C GLN A 265 -5.78 13.61 -29.98
N PRO A 266 -5.58 13.40 -31.30
CA PRO A 266 -6.21 14.26 -32.31
C PRO A 266 -7.74 14.13 -32.31
N ALA A 267 -8.28 12.94 -32.04
CA ALA A 267 -9.71 12.69 -32.00
C ALA A 267 -10.36 13.36 -30.78
N GLU A 268 -9.73 13.28 -29.61
CA GLU A 268 -10.20 13.96 -28.40
C GLU A 268 -10.19 15.49 -28.56
N ARG A 269 -9.11 16.03 -29.14
CA ARG A 269 -9.01 17.47 -29.42
C ARG A 269 -10.06 17.92 -30.43
N ALA A 270 -10.29 17.15 -31.48
CA ALA A 270 -11.34 17.44 -32.47
C ALA A 270 -12.74 17.39 -31.85
N ALA A 271 -13.01 16.43 -30.96
CA ALA A 271 -14.27 16.31 -30.25
C ALA A 271 -14.53 17.53 -29.34
N LEU A 272 -13.53 17.97 -28.58
CA LEU A 272 -13.62 19.17 -27.75
C LEU A 272 -13.90 20.42 -28.58
N ILE A 273 -13.18 20.62 -29.69
CA ILE A 273 -13.42 21.76 -30.60
C ILE A 273 -14.84 21.73 -31.17
N ALA A 274 -15.35 20.55 -31.53
CA ALA A 274 -16.72 20.40 -32.02
C ALA A 274 -17.76 20.75 -30.95
N GLU A 275 -17.51 20.38 -29.69
CA GLU A 275 -18.36 20.76 -28.55
C GLU A 275 -18.34 22.26 -28.28
N GLN A 276 -17.14 22.86 -28.26
CA GLN A 276 -16.96 24.31 -28.10
C GLN A 276 -17.68 25.11 -29.19
N ARG A 277 -17.70 24.60 -30.44
CA ARG A 277 -18.46 25.19 -31.53
C ARG A 277 -19.97 25.13 -31.28
N ARG A 278 -20.49 24.01 -30.78
CA ARG A 278 -21.91 23.87 -30.43
C ARG A 278 -22.32 24.83 -29.31
N GLU A 279 -21.47 25.01 -28.29
CA GLU A 279 -21.69 25.98 -27.22
C GLU A 279 -21.72 27.41 -27.76
N ALA A 280 -20.78 27.77 -28.63
CA ALA A 280 -20.74 29.10 -29.26
C ALA A 280 -22.01 29.38 -30.08
N GLU A 281 -22.48 28.40 -30.86
CA GLU A 281 -23.72 28.51 -31.62
C GLU A 281 -24.95 28.62 -30.71
N ALA A 282 -24.98 27.92 -29.57
CA ALA A 282 -26.06 28.02 -28.60
C ALA A 282 -26.12 29.40 -27.93
N LEU A 283 -24.97 29.94 -27.50
CA LEU A 283 -24.86 31.28 -26.91
C LEU A 283 -25.21 32.38 -27.92
N ALA A 284 -24.79 32.24 -29.18
CA ALA A 284 -25.17 33.17 -30.24
C ALA A 284 -26.70 33.16 -30.50
N ARG A 285 -27.33 31.98 -30.47
CA ARG A 285 -28.80 31.87 -30.56
C ARG A 285 -29.50 32.51 -29.36
N HIS A 286 -28.96 32.32 -28.15
CA HIS A 286 -29.49 32.92 -26.94
C HIS A 286 -29.42 34.45 -26.99
N LEU A 287 -28.27 35.02 -27.37
CA LEU A 287 -28.09 36.45 -27.56
C LEU A 287 -29.08 37.03 -28.59
N ALA A 288 -29.22 36.38 -29.74
CA ALA A 288 -30.19 36.79 -30.76
C ALA A 288 -31.65 36.69 -30.26
N GLY A 289 -31.93 35.71 -29.39
CA GLY A 289 -33.22 35.58 -28.69
C GLY A 289 -33.49 36.76 -27.77
N ALA A 290 -32.56 37.09 -26.88
CA ALA A 290 -32.65 38.21 -25.95
C ALA A 290 -32.82 39.56 -26.68
N GLN A 291 -32.07 39.79 -27.77
CA GLN A 291 -32.21 40.99 -28.61
C GLN A 291 -33.62 41.12 -29.22
N ARG A 292 -34.18 40.01 -29.74
CA ARG A 292 -35.55 40.01 -30.27
C ARG A 292 -36.59 40.23 -29.19
N ALA A 293 -36.41 39.63 -28.00
CA ALA A 293 -37.31 39.79 -26.87
C ALA A 293 -37.36 41.27 -26.42
N LEU A 294 -36.20 41.92 -26.27
CA LEU A 294 -36.13 43.34 -25.93
C LEU A 294 -36.83 44.22 -26.98
N GLY A 295 -36.61 43.97 -28.27
CA GLY A 295 -37.30 44.70 -29.34
C GLY A 295 -38.82 44.49 -29.33
N ALA A 296 -39.30 43.29 -29.01
CA ALA A 296 -40.72 42.99 -28.90
C ALA A 296 -41.37 43.70 -27.69
N ILE A 297 -40.65 43.76 -26.56
CA ILE A 297 -41.07 44.49 -25.35
C ILE A 297 -41.19 45.99 -25.66
N GLN A 298 -40.17 46.59 -26.30
CA GLN A 298 -40.19 48.00 -26.70
C GLN A 298 -41.40 48.33 -27.57
N ALA A 299 -41.65 47.54 -28.61
CA ALA A 299 -42.81 47.76 -29.50
C ALA A 299 -44.16 47.57 -28.78
N ARG A 300 -44.23 46.72 -27.74
CA ARG A 300 -45.43 46.56 -26.92
C ARG A 300 -45.64 47.77 -26.00
N HIS A 301 -44.56 48.22 -25.36
CA HIS A 301 -44.59 49.38 -24.47
C HIS A 301 -45.02 50.66 -25.21
N GLU A 302 -44.55 50.87 -26.44
CA GLU A 302 -44.97 52.01 -27.27
C GLU A 302 -46.49 52.01 -27.54
N ARG A 303 -47.07 50.84 -27.82
CA ARG A 303 -48.53 50.71 -28.03
C ARG A 303 -49.31 50.99 -26.74
N GLU A 304 -48.92 50.37 -25.63
CA GLU A 304 -49.55 50.58 -24.32
C GLU A 304 -49.48 52.05 -23.88
N GLN A 305 -48.34 52.72 -24.13
CA GLN A 305 -48.15 54.13 -23.84
C GLN A 305 -49.09 55.02 -24.66
N GLN A 306 -49.27 54.73 -25.95
CA GLN A 306 -50.24 55.44 -26.80
C GLN A 306 -51.68 55.24 -26.30
N GLU A 307 -52.05 54.02 -25.93
CA GLU A 307 -53.38 53.72 -25.39
C GLU A 307 -53.67 54.49 -24.09
N HIS A 308 -52.72 54.52 -23.15
CA HIS A 308 -52.88 55.24 -21.89
C HIS A 308 -52.86 56.77 -22.11
N ALA A 309 -52.04 57.27 -23.04
CA ALA A 309 -52.06 58.69 -23.40
C ALA A 309 -53.41 59.11 -23.97
N HIS A 310 -54.01 58.30 -24.84
CA HIS A 310 -55.36 58.54 -25.35
C HIS A 310 -56.44 58.45 -24.25
N ALA A 311 -56.28 57.57 -23.27
CA ALA A 311 -57.21 57.48 -22.14
C ALA A 311 -57.16 58.74 -21.25
N VAL A 312 -55.96 59.24 -20.94
CA VAL A 312 -55.75 60.50 -20.20
C VAL A 312 -56.33 61.68 -20.97
N GLU A 313 -56.07 61.78 -22.28
CA GLU A 313 -56.60 62.85 -23.13
C GLU A 313 -58.14 62.81 -23.21
N ARG A 314 -58.75 61.63 -23.20
CA ARG A 314 -60.21 61.47 -23.17
C ARG A 314 -60.79 61.91 -21.84
N ALA A 315 -60.19 61.50 -20.72
CA ALA A 315 -60.63 61.89 -19.39
C ALA A 315 -60.49 63.40 -19.15
N GLY A 316 -59.42 64.02 -19.68
CA GLY A 316 -59.23 65.47 -19.64
C GLY A 316 -60.34 66.22 -20.39
N ARG A 317 -60.70 65.74 -21.60
CA ARG A 317 -61.83 66.30 -22.36
C ARG A 317 -63.16 66.15 -21.63
N GLU A 318 -63.42 65.01 -21.01
CA GLU A 318 -64.64 64.80 -20.19
C GLU A 318 -64.72 65.80 -19.02
N LEU A 319 -63.57 66.13 -18.40
CA LEU A 319 -63.50 67.13 -17.33
C LEU A 319 -63.75 68.55 -17.84
N ASP A 320 -63.15 68.93 -18.97
CA ASP A 320 -63.37 70.23 -19.61
C ASP A 320 -64.86 70.42 -19.99
N ASP A 321 -65.48 69.39 -20.57
CA ASP A 321 -66.91 69.38 -20.92
C ASP A 321 -67.80 69.49 -19.67
N ALA A 322 -67.44 68.81 -18.58
CA ALA A 322 -68.17 68.87 -17.31
C ALA A 322 -68.06 70.27 -16.68
N HIS A 323 -66.89 70.91 -16.70
CA HIS A 323 -66.70 72.29 -16.24
C HIS A 323 -67.53 73.28 -17.07
N ALA A 324 -67.52 73.13 -18.40
CA ALA A 324 -68.33 73.97 -19.28
C ALA A 324 -69.83 73.82 -18.99
N ALA A 325 -70.32 72.58 -18.77
CA ALA A 325 -71.70 72.32 -18.38
C ALA A 325 -72.06 72.93 -17.01
N GLN A 326 -71.13 72.92 -16.04
CA GLN A 326 -71.33 73.56 -14.74
C GLN A 326 -71.44 75.09 -14.86
N MET A 327 -70.64 75.73 -15.71
CA MET A 327 -70.74 77.17 -15.96
C MET A 327 -72.07 77.59 -16.62
N LEU A 328 -72.70 76.69 -17.37
CA LEU A 328 -73.98 76.92 -18.04
C LEU A 328 -75.20 76.60 -17.17
N ALA A 329 -75.02 75.97 -16.00
CA ALA A 329 -76.12 75.60 -15.11
C ALA A 329 -76.71 76.84 -14.41
N ASP A 330 -78.05 76.94 -14.36
CA ASP A 330 -78.75 78.02 -13.66
C ASP A 330 -78.54 77.88 -12.14
N PRO A 331 -77.90 78.86 -11.46
CA PRO A 331 -77.69 78.79 -10.02
C PRO A 331 -78.98 78.84 -9.20
N ALA A 332 -80.12 79.24 -9.79
CA ALA A 332 -81.42 79.20 -9.12
C ALA A 332 -82.04 77.79 -9.08
N ASP A 333 -81.63 76.89 -9.98
CA ASP A 333 -82.02 75.47 -9.96
C ASP A 333 -80.96 74.65 -9.21
N ILE A 334 -81.19 74.52 -7.90
CA ILE A 334 -80.30 73.80 -6.98
C ILE A 334 -80.04 72.36 -7.45
N ALA A 335 -81.03 71.68 -8.03
CA ALA A 335 -80.88 70.29 -8.48
C ALA A 335 -80.07 70.19 -9.78
N ALA A 336 -80.14 71.19 -10.67
CA ALA A 336 -79.27 71.28 -11.83
C ALA A 336 -77.82 71.59 -11.44
N ALA A 337 -77.62 72.55 -10.52
CA ALA A 337 -76.30 72.92 -10.01
C ALA A 337 -75.60 71.75 -9.29
N GLN A 338 -76.33 71.00 -8.45
CA GLN A 338 -75.81 69.80 -7.78
C GLN A 338 -75.39 68.72 -8.78
N ARG A 339 -76.23 68.39 -9.77
CA ARG A 339 -75.90 67.39 -10.80
C ARG A 339 -74.67 67.80 -11.63
N ALA A 340 -74.49 69.09 -11.89
CA ALA A 340 -73.32 69.57 -12.61
C ALA A 340 -72.03 69.44 -11.78
N ALA A 341 -72.09 69.73 -10.47
CA ALA A 341 -70.97 69.53 -9.55
C ALA A 341 -70.61 68.04 -9.34
N GLU A 342 -71.61 67.16 -9.27
CA GLU A 342 -71.37 65.71 -9.22
C GLU A 342 -70.68 65.20 -10.50
N ARG A 343 -71.07 65.72 -11.66
CA ARG A 343 -70.43 65.38 -12.94
C ARG A 343 -68.97 65.83 -13.02
N THR A 344 -68.65 67.03 -12.53
CA THR A 344 -67.27 67.51 -12.51
C THR A 344 -66.41 66.69 -11.57
N HIS A 345 -66.88 66.40 -10.35
CA HIS A 345 -66.17 65.50 -9.43
C HIS A 345 -66.00 64.08 -10.01
N ALA A 346 -67.00 63.54 -10.70
CA ALA A 346 -66.88 62.24 -11.36
C ALA A 346 -65.85 62.26 -12.50
N ALA A 347 -65.80 63.33 -13.30
CA ALA A 347 -64.82 63.49 -14.37
C ALA A 347 -63.39 63.71 -13.82
N GLU A 348 -63.24 64.46 -12.73
CA GLU A 348 -61.98 64.65 -12.02
C GLU A 348 -61.44 63.33 -11.48
N ALA A 349 -62.30 62.53 -10.84
CA ALA A 349 -61.94 61.20 -10.35
C ALA A 349 -61.47 60.26 -11.48
N LYS A 350 -62.14 60.29 -12.65
CA LYS A 350 -61.70 59.53 -13.84
C LYS A 350 -60.35 59.97 -14.37
N LEU A 351 -60.06 61.28 -14.37
CA LEU A 351 -58.77 61.80 -14.82
C LEU A 351 -57.64 61.35 -13.87
N ILE A 352 -57.88 61.43 -12.56
CA ILE A 352 -56.93 60.93 -11.55
C ILE A 352 -56.70 59.43 -11.74
N GLU A 353 -57.76 58.64 -11.93
CA GLU A 353 -57.63 57.19 -12.18
C GLU A 353 -56.81 56.89 -13.45
N ALA A 354 -57.02 57.66 -14.54
CA ALA A 354 -56.27 57.49 -15.78
C ALA A 354 -54.78 57.86 -15.62
N LEU A 355 -54.47 58.91 -14.86
CA LEU A 355 -53.09 59.30 -14.54
C LEU A 355 -52.41 58.25 -13.66
N ASP A 356 -53.08 57.77 -12.60
CA ASP A 356 -52.58 56.71 -11.73
C ASP A 356 -52.35 55.39 -12.48
N ALA A 357 -53.21 55.08 -13.45
CA ALA A 357 -53.02 53.92 -14.32
C ALA A 357 -51.81 54.09 -15.24
N GLN A 358 -51.60 55.30 -15.79
CA GLN A 358 -50.43 55.61 -16.62
C GLN A 358 -49.12 55.48 -15.82
N ASP A 359 -49.09 55.95 -14.57
CA ASP A 359 -47.89 55.87 -13.73
C ASP A 359 -47.58 54.44 -13.27
N ARG A 360 -48.61 53.64 -12.95
CA ARG A 360 -48.46 52.19 -12.71
C ARG A 360 -47.88 51.48 -13.92
N MET A 361 -48.46 51.72 -15.10
CA MET A 361 -47.97 51.15 -16.36
C MET A 361 -46.50 51.52 -16.61
N ARG A 362 -46.10 52.80 -16.44
CA ARG A 362 -44.69 53.22 -16.60
C ARG A 362 -43.74 52.49 -15.66
N THR A 363 -44.18 52.26 -14.42
CA THR A 363 -43.40 51.53 -13.42
C THR A 363 -43.20 50.07 -13.83
N ASP A 364 -44.28 49.40 -14.23
CA ASP A 364 -44.25 48.00 -14.69
C ASP A 364 -43.37 47.83 -15.94
N GLN A 365 -43.51 48.75 -16.91
CA GLN A 365 -42.66 48.79 -18.10
C GLN A 365 -41.18 48.97 -17.77
N GLY A 366 -40.86 49.84 -16.80
CA GLY A 366 -39.49 50.03 -16.32
C GLY A 366 -38.88 48.76 -15.74
N ILE A 367 -39.65 48.02 -14.94
CA ILE A 367 -39.23 46.75 -14.34
C ILE A 367 -38.98 45.69 -15.43
N GLU A 368 -39.93 45.49 -16.33
CA GLU A 368 -39.83 44.49 -17.39
C GLU A 368 -38.68 44.79 -18.35
N ARG A 369 -38.51 46.06 -18.74
CA ARG A 369 -37.41 46.49 -19.59
C ARG A 369 -36.05 46.26 -18.91
N ALA A 370 -35.91 46.62 -17.64
CA ALA A 370 -34.68 46.40 -16.89
C ALA A 370 -34.32 44.91 -16.80
N ALA A 371 -35.33 44.04 -16.61
CA ALA A 371 -35.11 42.59 -16.62
C ALA A 371 -34.62 42.08 -17.98
N ALA A 372 -35.22 42.53 -19.08
CA ALA A 372 -34.80 42.16 -20.44
C ALA A 372 -33.40 42.70 -20.82
N GLU A 373 -33.09 43.93 -20.40
CA GLU A 373 -31.75 44.51 -20.58
C GLU A 373 -30.69 43.74 -19.78
N ALA A 374 -31.02 43.30 -18.56
CA ALA A 374 -30.14 42.46 -17.75
C ALA A 374 -29.88 41.09 -18.38
N GLU A 375 -30.91 40.44 -18.95
CA GLU A 375 -30.77 39.17 -19.67
C GLU A 375 -29.89 39.32 -20.92
N LEU A 376 -30.08 40.41 -21.67
CA LEU A 376 -29.23 40.74 -22.82
C LEU A 376 -27.77 40.95 -22.40
N ALA A 377 -27.54 41.70 -21.32
CA ALA A 377 -26.20 41.95 -20.79
C ALA A 377 -25.52 40.66 -20.32
N ALA A 378 -26.26 39.77 -19.66
CA ALA A 378 -25.76 38.45 -19.27
C ALA A 378 -25.36 37.61 -20.49
N ALA A 379 -26.21 37.54 -21.52
CA ALA A 379 -25.90 36.82 -22.76
C ALA A 379 -24.66 37.38 -23.48
N GLN A 380 -24.47 38.71 -23.47
CA GLN A 380 -23.27 39.35 -24.02
C GLN A 380 -22.02 39.01 -23.20
N ALA A 381 -22.11 39.04 -21.88
CA ALA A 381 -21.00 38.69 -20.99
C ALA A 381 -20.56 37.22 -21.16
N ASP A 382 -21.51 36.30 -21.27
CA ASP A 382 -21.24 34.88 -21.48
C ASP A 382 -20.51 34.63 -22.80
N LEU A 383 -20.91 35.32 -23.87
CA LEU A 383 -20.27 35.24 -25.18
C LEU A 383 -18.88 35.87 -25.17
N ALA A 384 -18.69 36.99 -24.46
CA ALA A 384 -17.40 37.66 -24.32
C ALA A 384 -16.38 36.81 -23.51
N ALA A 385 -16.86 36.07 -22.51
CA ALA A 385 -16.02 35.18 -21.69
C ALA A 385 -15.69 33.84 -22.40
N LEU A 386 -16.44 33.48 -23.45
CA LEU A 386 -16.33 32.19 -24.11
C LEU A 386 -14.92 31.88 -24.66
N PRO A 387 -14.23 32.78 -25.39
CA PRO A 387 -12.90 32.47 -25.94
C PRO A 387 -11.87 32.13 -24.86
N GLY A 388 -11.92 32.84 -23.71
CA GLY A 388 -11.05 32.56 -22.57
C GLY A 388 -11.33 31.18 -21.95
N ARG A 389 -12.60 30.80 -21.80
CA ARG A 389 -13.00 29.47 -21.33
C ARG A 389 -12.57 28.36 -22.30
N GLN A 390 -12.75 28.60 -23.61
CA GLN A 390 -12.35 27.64 -24.66
C GLN A 390 -10.85 27.42 -24.70
N GLN A 391 -10.05 28.49 -24.62
CA GLN A 391 -8.60 28.40 -24.58
C GLN A 391 -8.13 27.66 -23.33
N ALA A 392 -8.66 28.00 -22.16
CA ALA A 392 -8.29 27.32 -20.90
C ALA A 392 -8.61 25.81 -20.94
N ALA A 393 -9.72 25.41 -21.55
CA ALA A 393 -10.06 24.00 -21.73
C ALA A 393 -9.11 23.27 -22.69
N LEU A 394 -8.70 23.93 -23.79
CA LEU A 394 -7.71 23.37 -24.71
C LEU A 394 -6.33 23.25 -24.05
N ASP A 395 -5.88 24.28 -23.34
CA ASP A 395 -4.61 24.27 -22.62
C ASP A 395 -4.59 23.15 -21.56
N ARG A 396 -5.73 22.93 -20.89
CA ARG A 396 -5.86 21.84 -19.93
C ARG A 396 -5.75 20.47 -20.58
N LEU A 397 -6.45 20.26 -21.71
CA LEU A 397 -6.38 19.02 -22.47
C LEU A 397 -4.94 18.76 -22.96
N ASP A 398 -4.28 19.76 -23.53
CA ASP A 398 -2.90 19.67 -24.01
C ASP A 398 -1.92 19.35 -22.87
N ALA A 399 -2.13 19.91 -21.68
CA ALA A 399 -1.34 19.61 -20.48
C ALA A 399 -1.55 18.17 -20.00
N ASP A 400 -2.79 17.68 -19.97
CA ASP A 400 -3.11 16.31 -19.58
C ASP A 400 -2.52 15.30 -20.59
N HIS A 401 -2.58 15.61 -21.90
CA HIS A 401 -1.92 14.85 -22.96
C HIS A 401 -0.39 14.86 -22.86
N ALA A 402 0.22 15.98 -22.46
CA ALA A 402 1.66 16.04 -22.19
C ALA A 402 2.06 15.17 -20.99
N ALA A 403 1.29 15.21 -19.90
CA ALA A 403 1.52 14.37 -18.72
C ALA A 403 1.37 12.89 -19.03
N ALA A 404 0.35 12.49 -19.80
CA ALA A 404 0.14 11.12 -20.23
C ALA A 404 1.32 10.59 -21.08
N ARG A 405 1.86 11.42 -21.99
CA ARG A 405 3.05 11.07 -22.78
C ARG A 405 4.27 10.86 -21.90
N LEU A 406 4.53 11.75 -20.94
CA LEU A 406 5.66 11.60 -20.02
C LEU A 406 5.57 10.32 -19.19
N LEU A 407 4.37 9.95 -18.71
CA LEU A 407 4.14 8.71 -17.97
C LEU A 407 4.33 7.47 -18.86
N ALA A 408 3.82 7.49 -20.08
CA ALA A 408 3.98 6.39 -21.03
C ALA A 408 5.45 6.20 -21.42
N GLU A 409 6.19 7.29 -21.65
CA GLU A 409 7.64 7.24 -21.88
C GLU A 409 8.40 6.72 -20.66
N GLY A 410 8.03 7.14 -19.46
CA GLY A 410 8.60 6.64 -18.21
C GLY A 410 8.41 5.14 -18.04
N ARG A 411 7.20 4.64 -18.28
CA ARG A 411 6.88 3.20 -18.26
C ARG A 411 7.69 2.43 -19.29
N LEU A 412 7.82 2.95 -20.52
CA LEU A 412 8.61 2.32 -21.56
C LEU A 412 10.10 2.24 -21.20
N ARG A 413 10.67 3.29 -20.58
CA ARG A 413 12.06 3.28 -20.10
C ARG A 413 12.24 2.24 -18.99
N LEU A 414 11.31 2.16 -18.05
CA LEU A 414 11.35 1.19 -16.96
C LEU A 414 11.25 -0.25 -17.48
N ALA A 415 10.28 -0.54 -18.36
CA ALA A 415 10.12 -1.87 -18.96
C ALA A 415 11.39 -2.31 -19.72
N ARG A 416 12.05 -1.38 -20.43
CA ARG A 416 13.33 -1.66 -21.09
C ARG A 416 14.46 -1.95 -20.10
N ALA A 417 14.51 -1.25 -18.98
CA ALA A 417 15.49 -1.51 -17.93
C ALA A 417 15.27 -2.91 -17.33
N HIS A 418 14.03 -3.27 -16.98
CA HIS A 418 13.68 -4.59 -16.48
C HIS A 418 14.03 -5.70 -17.49
N ALA A 419 13.75 -5.49 -18.78
CA ALA A 419 14.13 -6.44 -19.82
C ALA A 419 15.66 -6.62 -19.91
N GLY A 420 16.43 -5.54 -19.74
CA GLY A 420 17.89 -5.60 -19.67
C GLY A 420 18.40 -6.38 -18.46
N GLU A 421 17.84 -6.12 -17.27
CA GLU A 421 18.19 -6.83 -16.03
C GLU A 421 17.84 -8.32 -16.10
N ALA A 422 16.66 -8.66 -16.63
CA ALA A 422 16.23 -10.04 -16.82
C ALA A 422 17.17 -10.79 -17.79
N ALA A 423 17.58 -10.15 -18.88
CA ALA A 423 18.54 -10.73 -19.83
C ALA A 423 19.91 -10.99 -19.17
N GLN A 424 20.42 -10.05 -18.36
CA GLN A 424 21.67 -10.21 -17.63
C GLN A 424 21.58 -11.32 -16.57
N ALA A 425 20.47 -11.39 -15.84
CA ALA A 425 20.23 -12.44 -14.85
C ALA A 425 20.22 -13.83 -15.50
N HIS A 426 19.55 -13.96 -16.66
CA HIS A 426 19.53 -15.19 -17.43
C HIS A 426 20.93 -15.61 -17.90
N GLU A 427 21.72 -14.69 -18.44
CA GLU A 427 23.10 -14.96 -18.86
C GLU A 427 23.98 -15.40 -17.67
N LEU A 428 23.80 -14.79 -16.49
CA LEU A 428 24.52 -15.18 -15.28
C LEU A 428 24.15 -16.59 -14.81
N GLU A 429 22.87 -16.96 -14.90
CA GLU A 429 22.41 -18.32 -14.58
C GLU A 429 22.97 -19.35 -15.56
N GLU A 430 22.98 -19.08 -16.86
CA GLU A 430 23.61 -19.95 -17.86
C GLU A 430 25.09 -20.17 -17.55
N ARG A 431 25.82 -19.10 -17.22
CA ARG A 431 27.23 -19.18 -16.81
C ARG A 431 27.41 -19.99 -15.52
N ARG A 432 26.54 -19.83 -14.52
CA ARG A 432 26.57 -20.62 -13.27
C ARG A 432 26.27 -22.10 -13.51
N ALA A 433 25.29 -22.40 -14.37
CA ALA A 433 24.95 -23.77 -14.75
C ALA A 433 26.13 -24.44 -15.47
N ALA A 434 26.78 -23.73 -16.41
CA ALA A 434 27.96 -24.21 -17.10
C ALA A 434 29.14 -24.45 -16.12
N ALA A 435 29.40 -23.53 -15.20
CA ALA A 435 30.45 -23.68 -14.19
C ALA A 435 30.19 -24.85 -13.24
N THR A 436 28.93 -25.04 -12.82
CA THR A 436 28.51 -26.15 -11.95
C THR A 436 28.69 -27.49 -12.66
N ALA A 437 28.27 -27.59 -13.93
CA ALA A 437 28.47 -28.78 -14.75
C ALA A 437 29.95 -29.13 -14.91
N GLN A 438 30.80 -28.12 -15.15
CA GLN A 438 32.25 -28.30 -15.23
C GLN A 438 32.85 -28.77 -13.90
N ALA A 439 32.45 -28.19 -12.77
CA ALA A 439 32.93 -28.59 -11.45
C ALA A 439 32.54 -30.05 -11.11
N LEU A 440 31.31 -30.46 -11.43
CA LEU A 440 30.84 -31.83 -11.26
C LEU A 440 31.66 -32.82 -12.10
N ALA A 441 31.96 -32.47 -13.35
CA ALA A 441 32.79 -33.29 -14.23
C ALA A 441 34.21 -33.48 -13.69
N VAL A 442 34.84 -32.41 -13.17
CA VAL A 442 36.16 -32.47 -12.54
C VAL A 442 36.14 -33.32 -11.27
N ALA A 443 35.12 -33.16 -10.42
CA ALA A 443 34.99 -33.94 -9.18
C ALA A 443 34.83 -35.45 -9.47
N HIS A 444 34.00 -35.80 -10.46
CA HIS A 444 33.82 -37.19 -10.89
C HIS A 444 35.12 -37.79 -11.41
N GLN A 445 35.87 -37.06 -12.25
CA GLN A 445 37.18 -37.51 -12.73
C GLN A 445 38.18 -37.73 -11.58
N GLY A 446 38.15 -36.86 -10.56
CA GLY A 446 38.94 -37.01 -9.34
C GLY A 446 38.60 -38.27 -8.55
N GLN A 447 37.30 -38.58 -8.36
CA GLN A 447 36.84 -39.78 -7.66
C GLN A 447 37.26 -41.07 -8.39
N VAL A 448 37.12 -41.11 -9.72
CA VAL A 448 37.57 -42.23 -10.55
C VAL A 448 39.07 -42.46 -10.35
N THR A 449 39.86 -41.39 -10.40
CA THR A 449 41.32 -41.46 -10.24
C THR A 449 41.71 -41.98 -8.84
N ALA A 450 41.08 -41.45 -7.78
CA ALA A 450 41.34 -41.88 -6.41
C ALA A 450 41.01 -43.37 -6.17
N THR A 451 39.92 -43.84 -6.77
CA THR A 451 39.50 -45.25 -6.69
C THR A 451 40.54 -46.18 -7.32
N VAL A 452 41.08 -45.80 -8.48
CA VAL A 452 42.15 -46.56 -9.16
C VAL A 452 43.42 -46.63 -8.30
N ILE A 453 43.82 -45.51 -7.69
CA ILE A 453 45.00 -45.46 -6.81
C ILE A 453 44.82 -46.34 -5.57
N ALA A 454 43.65 -46.26 -4.90
CA ALA A 454 43.36 -47.05 -3.71
C ALA A 454 43.40 -48.56 -4.00
N HIS A 455 42.88 -48.98 -5.15
CA HIS A 455 42.92 -50.38 -5.57
C HIS A 455 44.36 -50.89 -5.79
N ALA A 456 45.22 -50.08 -6.41
CA ALA A 456 46.63 -50.40 -6.60
C ALA A 456 47.41 -50.50 -5.27
N ALA A 457 47.08 -49.66 -4.29
CA ALA A 457 47.69 -49.72 -2.96
C ALA A 457 47.29 -50.99 -2.19
N ALA A 458 46.00 -51.36 -2.22
CA ALA A 458 45.48 -52.53 -1.53
C ALA A 458 46.04 -53.86 -2.09
N SER A 459 46.20 -53.96 -3.41
CA SER A 459 46.80 -55.15 -4.03
C SER A 459 48.27 -55.32 -3.62
N THR A 460 49.01 -54.20 -3.50
CA THR A 460 50.42 -54.21 -3.07
C THR A 460 50.57 -54.65 -1.61
N ALA A 461 49.71 -54.18 -0.71
CA ALA A 461 49.75 -54.55 0.72
C ALA A 461 49.47 -56.05 0.96
N THR A 462 48.59 -56.64 0.14
CA THR A 462 48.21 -58.06 0.26
C THR A 462 49.37 -59.00 -0.09
N ALA A 463 50.29 -58.57 -0.96
CA ALA A 463 51.45 -59.36 -1.35
C ALA A 463 52.52 -59.49 -0.22
N GLN A 464 52.41 -58.73 0.88
CA GLN A 464 53.49 -58.59 1.88
C GLN A 464 53.21 -59.26 3.25
N ALA A 465 52.09 -59.95 3.48
CA ALA A 465 51.74 -60.49 4.81
C ALA A 465 52.45 -61.83 5.17
N GLN A 466 53.06 -61.93 6.37
CA GLN A 466 53.74 -63.12 6.92
C GLN A 466 52.87 -63.92 7.94
N PRO A 467 53.15 -65.24 8.18
CA PRO A 467 52.33 -66.13 9.02
C PRO A 467 52.53 -65.97 10.55
N THR A 468 51.45 -66.17 11.32
CA THR A 468 51.29 -65.96 12.78
C THR A 468 51.82 -67.14 13.65
N PRO A 469 52.37 -66.91 14.87
CA PRO A 469 52.90 -67.98 15.76
C PRO A 469 51.86 -68.77 16.60
N MET A 470 52.28 -69.92 17.17
CA MET A 470 51.46 -70.95 17.84
C MET A 470 50.72 -70.52 19.14
N PRO A 471 49.58 -71.17 19.49
CA PRO A 471 48.70 -70.77 20.61
C PRO A 471 49.26 -71.09 22.02
N THR A 472 48.99 -70.23 23.01
CA THR A 472 49.34 -70.43 24.44
C THR A 472 48.34 -69.70 25.37
N ASN A 473 48.17 -70.15 26.62
CA ASN A 473 47.28 -69.57 27.64
C ASN A 473 48.07 -68.99 28.83
N VAL A 474 47.60 -67.86 29.40
CA VAL A 474 48.15 -67.22 30.63
C VAL A 474 47.15 -67.36 31.77
N ILE A 475 47.58 -67.80 32.97
CA ILE A 475 46.72 -68.09 34.13
C ILE A 475 47.04 -67.15 35.32
N SER A 476 46.03 -66.69 36.05
CA SER A 476 46.15 -65.84 37.25
C SER A 476 46.55 -66.63 38.50
N HIS A 477 47.44 -66.07 39.30
CA HIS A 477 47.82 -66.57 40.64
C HIS A 477 47.35 -65.68 41.80
N ALA A 478 46.50 -64.68 41.53
CA ALA A 478 45.93 -63.79 42.53
C ALA A 478 44.41 -63.63 42.34
N ALA A 479 43.70 -63.30 43.43
CA ALA A 479 42.26 -63.05 43.44
C ALA A 479 41.95 -61.60 43.85
N GLY A 480 40.94 -60.99 43.23
CA GLY A 480 40.54 -59.59 43.46
C GLY A 480 39.71 -59.01 42.33
N THR A 481 39.25 -57.76 42.46
CA THR A 481 38.46 -57.06 41.44
C THR A 481 39.32 -56.12 40.60
N ILE A 482 39.19 -56.16 39.28
CA ILE A 482 40.00 -55.35 38.36
C ILE A 482 39.57 -53.88 38.40
N ALA A 483 40.45 -53.01 38.88
CA ALA A 483 40.25 -51.56 38.93
C ALA A 483 40.64 -50.88 37.62
N ALA A 484 41.71 -51.33 36.97
CA ALA A 484 42.18 -50.80 35.68
C ALA A 484 42.99 -51.86 34.92
N ILE A 485 43.00 -51.74 33.59
CA ILE A 485 43.85 -52.54 32.69
C ILE A 485 44.64 -51.56 31.84
N GLY A 486 45.96 -51.58 31.96
CA GLY A 486 46.88 -50.86 31.10
C GLY A 486 47.55 -51.81 30.11
N ALA A 487 47.89 -51.29 28.93
CA ALA A 487 48.65 -52.01 27.93
C ALA A 487 49.73 -51.12 27.35
N GLU A 488 50.95 -51.63 27.26
CA GLU A 488 52.10 -50.92 26.72
C GLU A 488 52.88 -51.85 25.79
N GLU A 489 53.14 -51.41 24.57
CA GLU A 489 53.93 -52.18 23.62
C GLU A 489 55.39 -51.74 23.67
N ARG A 490 56.30 -52.69 23.96
CA ARG A 490 57.74 -52.43 24.05
C ARG A 490 58.52 -53.59 23.44
N ASP A 491 59.50 -53.27 22.60
CA ASP A 491 60.35 -54.24 21.89
C ASP A 491 59.54 -55.31 21.10
N GLY A 492 58.43 -54.88 20.50
CA GLY A 492 57.53 -55.74 19.73
C GLY A 492 56.73 -56.74 20.59
N ARG A 493 56.72 -56.60 21.92
CA ARG A 493 55.89 -57.40 22.84
C ARG A 493 54.88 -56.50 23.53
N LEU A 494 53.61 -56.90 23.54
CA LEU A 494 52.55 -56.19 24.22
C LEU A 494 52.53 -56.59 25.70
N THR A 495 52.90 -55.68 26.59
CA THR A 495 52.88 -55.89 28.04
C THR A 495 51.57 -55.38 28.61
N ILE A 496 50.91 -56.21 29.42
CA ILE A 496 49.62 -55.90 30.01
C ILE A 496 49.77 -55.82 31.52
N THR A 497 49.27 -54.73 32.10
CA THR A 497 49.27 -54.45 33.53
C THR A 497 47.83 -54.42 34.02
N ILE A 498 47.49 -55.23 35.02
CA ILE A 498 46.15 -55.29 35.61
C ILE A 498 46.26 -54.83 37.06
N ASP A 499 45.56 -53.74 37.40
CA ASP A 499 45.41 -53.25 38.77
C ASP A 499 44.23 -53.96 39.44
N LEU A 500 44.49 -54.67 40.53
CA LEU A 500 43.52 -55.38 41.35
C LEU A 500 43.27 -54.64 42.66
N ILE A 501 42.01 -54.55 43.08
CA ILE A 501 41.63 -54.23 44.45
C ILE A 501 41.44 -55.56 45.18
N PRO A 502 42.17 -55.82 46.28
CA PRO A 502 42.02 -57.07 47.04
C PRO A 502 40.60 -57.21 47.57
N ALA A 503 39.99 -58.39 47.39
CA ALA A 503 38.80 -58.76 48.13
C ALA A 503 39.22 -59.18 49.55
N HIS A 504 38.57 -58.65 50.59
CA HIS A 504 38.79 -59.09 51.97
C HIS A 504 38.22 -60.49 52.23
#